data_AF-A0A7K0U584-F1
#
_entry.id   AF-A0A7K0U584-F1
#
_cell.length_a   1.000
_cell.length_b   1.000
_cell.length_c   1.000
_cell.angle_alpha   90.00
_cell.angle_beta   90.00
_cell.angle_gamma   90.00
#
_symmetry.space_group_name_H-M   'P 1'
#
loop_
_entity.id
_entity.type
_entity.pdbx_description
1 polymer ?
#
loop_
_entity_poly.entity_id
_entity_poly.type
_entity_poly.pdbx_seq_one_letter_code
_entity_poly.pdbx_strand_id
1 'polypeptide(L)' 'MTIHRVGVALEPAYDIHIGAGALDLVPEMLSRRRRVAIVSQAAIADLYLDSIRSGLANSEV' A
#
# COMPACT_ATOMS: atom_id res chain seq x y z
N MET A 1 -15.66 0.84 9.37
CA MET A 1 -14.84 2.07 9.35
C MET A 1 -14.77 2.54 7.89
N THR A 2 -14.84 3.85 7.63
CA THR A 2 -14.87 4.37 6.25
C THR A 2 -13.47 4.83 5.84
N ILE A 3 -12.98 4.33 4.70
CA ILE A 3 -11.78 4.84 4.04
C ILE A 3 -12.23 5.81 2.95
N HIS A 4 -11.72 7.03 2.99
CA HIS A 4 -11.99 8.06 2.00
C HIS A 4 -10.96 8.00 0.88
N ARG A 5 -11.40 8.14 -0.38
CA ARG A 5 -10.54 8.31 -1.55
C ARG A 5 -10.56 9.77 -2.00
N VAL A 6 -9.38 10.37 -2.11
CA VAL A 6 -9.17 11.74 -2.60
C VAL A 6 -8.35 11.67 -3.89
N GLY A 7 -8.92 12.10 -5.00
CA GLY A 7 -8.20 12.20 -6.27
C GLY A 7 -7.38 13.49 -6.33
N VAL A 8 -6.10 13.37 -6.70
CA VAL A 8 -5.18 14.50 -6.91
C VAL A 8 -4.94 14.66 -8.40
N ALA A 9 -5.31 15.82 -8.95
CA ALA A 9 -5.24 16.13 -10.37
C ALA A 9 -3.88 16.72 -10.82
N LEU A 10 -2.81 16.55 -10.02
CA LEU A 10 -1.45 16.93 -10.40
C LEU A 10 -0.85 15.85 -11.29
N GLU A 11 -0.11 16.18 -12.35
CA GLU A 11 0.48 15.17 -13.24
C GLU A 11 1.78 14.57 -12.66
N PRO A 12 1.90 13.22 -12.55
CA PRO A 12 0.90 12.22 -12.90
C PRO A 12 -0.22 12.13 -11.86
N ALA A 13 -1.48 12.12 -12.31
CA ALA A 13 -2.64 12.07 -11.41
C ALA A 13 -2.62 10.83 -10.51
N TYR A 14 -3.01 10.97 -9.24
CA TYR A 14 -2.97 9.88 -8.27
C TYR A 14 -4.08 9.98 -7.22
N ASP A 15 -4.36 8.85 -6.58
CA ASP A 15 -5.35 8.76 -5.49
C ASP A 15 -4.66 8.67 -4.12
N ILE A 16 -5.24 9.34 -3.13
CA ILE A 16 -4.88 9.23 -1.71
C ILE A 16 -6.04 8.53 -0.99
N HIS A 17 -5.74 7.46 -0.26
CA HIS A 17 -6.71 6.75 0.57
C HIS A 17 -6.45 7.08 2.06
N ILE A 18 -7.46 7.58 2.77
CA ILE A 18 -7.33 8.08 4.15
C ILE A 18 -8.36 7.42 5.05
N GLY A 19 -7.89 6.81 6.12
CA GLY A 19 -8.72 6.17 7.14
C GLY A 19 -7.92 5.11 7.90
N ALA A 20 -8.44 4.67 9.05
CA ALA A 20 -7.87 3.52 9.72
C ALA A 20 -8.07 2.26 8.86
N GLY A 21 -7.02 1.44 8.76
CA GLY A 21 -6.99 0.27 7.87
C GLY A 21 -6.70 0.60 6.40
N ALA A 22 -6.33 1.84 6.05
CA ALA A 22 -6.01 2.19 4.65
C ALA A 22 -4.86 1.36 4.06
N LEU A 23 -3.93 0.87 4.89
CA LEU A 23 -2.86 -0.03 4.46
C LEU A 23 -3.38 -1.38 3.95
N ASP A 24 -4.56 -1.83 4.37
CA ASP A 24 -5.16 -3.10 3.95
C ASP A 24 -5.56 -3.08 2.46
N LEU A 25 -5.62 -1.91 1.84
CA LEU A 25 -5.89 -1.75 0.40
C LEU A 25 -4.65 -2.01 -0.48
N VAL A 26 -3.45 -1.96 0.10
CA VAL A 26 -2.18 -2.07 -0.64
C VAL A 26 -2.07 -3.37 -1.46
N PRO A 27 -2.43 -4.55 -0.92
CA PRO A 27 -2.51 -5.80 -1.69
C PRO A 27 -3.30 -5.70 -3.00
N GLU A 28 -4.53 -5.21 -2.93
CA GLU A 28 -5.41 -5.12 -4.10
C GLU A 28 -4.85 -4.13 -5.13
N MET A 29 -4.40 -2.96 -4.67
CA MET A 29 -3.87 -1.89 -5.53
C MET A 29 -2.62 -2.32 -6.32
N LEU A 30 -1.80 -3.19 -5.75
CA LEU A 30 -0.56 -3.65 -6.36
C LEU A 30 -0.66 -5.06 -6.96
N SER A 31 -1.81 -5.73 -6.85
CA SER A 31 -2.04 -7.10 -7.36
C SER A 31 -1.71 -7.29 -8.85
N ARG A 32 -1.88 -6.23 -9.66
CA ARG A 32 -1.59 -6.23 -11.10
C ARG A 32 -0.12 -6.00 -11.44
N ARG A 33 0.72 -5.68 -10.45
CA ARG A 33 2.15 -5.45 -10.65
C ARG A 33 2.87 -6.79 -10.68
N ARG A 34 3.78 -6.94 -11.64
CA ARG A 34 4.60 -8.15 -11.78
C ARG A 34 5.58 -8.33 -10.63
N ARG A 35 6.16 -7.23 -10.13
CA ARG A 35 7.10 -7.19 -9.00
C ARG A 35 6.88 -5.91 -8.21
N VAL A 36 7.00 -5.99 -6.91
CA VAL A 36 6.87 -4.86 -5.98
C VAL A 36 8.06 -4.90 -5.01
N ALA A 37 8.74 -3.76 -4.84
CA ALA A 37 9.73 -3.57 -3.79
C ALA A 37 9.14 -2.66 -2.69
N ILE A 38 9.21 -3.09 -1.43
CA ILE A 38 8.71 -2.32 -0.29
C ILE A 38 9.91 -1.73 0.44
N VAL A 39 10.07 -0.41 0.38
CA VAL A 39 11.16 0.30 1.07
C VAL A 39 10.61 1.00 2.29
N SER A 40 11.15 0.70 3.46
CA SER A 40 10.77 1.31 4.72
C SER A 40 11.96 1.46 5.68
N GLN A 41 11.78 2.24 6.73
CA GLN A 41 12.69 2.23 7.87
C GLN A 41 12.50 0.92 8.65
N ALA A 42 13.59 0.37 9.20
CA ALA A 42 13.57 -0.92 9.91
C ALA A 42 12.46 -1.02 10.97
N ALA A 43 12.34 -0.01 11.84
CA ALA A 43 11.32 0.00 12.90
C ALA A 43 9.87 0.03 12.36
N ILE A 44 9.64 0.53 11.14
CA ILE A 44 8.32 0.51 10.51
C ILE A 44 8.06 -0.84 9.85
N ALA A 45 9.09 -1.47 9.28
CA ALA A 45 9.00 -2.82 8.73
C ALA A 45 8.57 -3.81 9.81
N ASP A 46 9.18 -3.76 10.99
CA ASP A 46 8.87 -4.66 12.11
C ASP A 46 7.39 -4.61 12.54
N LEU A 47 6.72 -3.47 12.33
CA LEU A 47 5.33 -3.26 12.73
C LEU A 47 4.31 -3.65 11.64
N TYR A 48 4.63 -3.45 10.36
CA TYR A 48 3.63 -3.46 9.29
C TYR A 48 3.96 -4.36 8.10
N LEU A 49 5.18 -4.90 8.01
CA LEU A 49 5.60 -5.63 6.83
C LEU A 49 4.76 -6.88 6.58
N ASP A 50 4.46 -7.65 7.63
CA ASP A 50 3.69 -8.89 7.50
C ASP A 50 2.25 -8.63 7.03
N SER A 51 1.63 -7.55 7.52
CA SER A 51 0.30 -7.11 7.06
C SER A 51 0.29 -6.83 5.55
N ILE A 52 1.33 -6.14 5.05
CA ILE A 52 1.44 -5.81 3.62
C ILE A 52 1.78 -7.05 2.77
N ARG A 53 2.69 -7.92 3.25
CA ARG A 53 3.10 -9.13 2.52
C ARG A 53 2.00 -10.17 2.40
N SER A 54 1.14 -10.30 3.41
CA SER A 54 0.08 -11.31 3.45
C SER A 54 -0.85 -11.27 2.22
N GLY A 55 -0.96 -10.12 1.56
CA GLY A 55 -1.74 -9.94 0.33
C GLY A 55 -0.92 -9.72 -0.95
N LEU A 56 0.41 -9.74 -0.90
CA LEU A 56 1.29 -9.49 -2.05
C LEU A 56 2.22 -10.67 -2.34
N ALA A 57 1.69 -11.65 -3.08
CA ALA A 57 2.43 -12.83 -3.54
C ALA A 57 3.67 -12.49 -4.41
N ASN A 58 3.76 -11.26 -4.94
CA ASN A 58 4.80 -10.78 -5.85
C ASN A 58 5.73 -9.73 -5.22
N SER A 59 5.85 -9.70 -3.90
CA SER A 59 6.65 -8.70 -3.17
C SER A 59 8.05 -9.20 -2.78
N GLU A 60 9.04 -8.33 -2.97
CA GLU A 60 10.39 -8.39 -2.38
C GLU A 60 10.54 -7.21 -1.42
N VAL A 61 11.35 -7.38 -0.37
CA VAL A 61 11.59 -6.37 0.69
C VAL A 61 13.04 -5.98 0.66
#